data_AF-A0A956PNJ3-F1
#
_entry.id   AF-A0A956PNJ3-F1
#
_cell.length_a   1.000
_cell.length_b   1.000
_cell.length_c   1.000
_cell.angle_alpha   90.00
_cell.angle_beta   90.00
_cell.angle_gamma   90.00
#
_symmetry.space_group_name_H-M   'P 1'
#
loop_
_entity.id
_entity.type
_entity.pdbx_description
1 polymer ?
#
loop_
_entity_poly.entity_id
_entity_poly.type
_entity_poly.pdbx_seq_one_letter_code
_entity_poly.pdbx_strand_id
1 'polypeptide(L)' 'NERNRRLTAIYYLNPRWQYGHGGELAVYLEGSELHLEPVSDRLVVFFAEQLEHAVLPNQEERLALTAWFHAP' A
#
# COMPACT_ATOMS: atom_id res chain seq x y z
N ASN A 1 15.74 11.22 -2.41
CA ASN A 1 15.44 12.16 -1.31
C ASN A 1 14.45 11.51 -0.34
N GLU A 2 14.80 10.32 0.17
CA GLU A 2 13.87 9.45 0.93
C GLU A 2 14.18 9.38 2.43
N ARG A 3 15.33 9.92 2.85
CA ARG A 3 15.90 9.76 4.20
C ARG A 3 15.06 10.36 5.34
N ASN A 4 14.05 11.17 5.05
CA ASN A 4 13.20 11.81 6.06
C ASN A 4 11.74 11.36 6.00
N ARG A 5 11.36 10.41 5.13
CA ARG A 5 9.98 9.91 5.07
C ARG A 5 9.71 9.07 6.33
N ARG A 6 8.80 9.51 7.18
CA ARG A 6 8.40 8.80 8.41
C ARG A 6 7.19 7.91 8.19
N LEU A 7 6.14 8.45 7.57
CA LEU A 7 4.90 7.72 7.32
C LEU A 7 4.56 7.72 5.83
N THR A 8 3.98 6.61 5.40
CA THR A 8 3.26 6.49 4.13
C THR A 8 1.80 6.25 4.46
N ALA A 9 0.91 7.01 3.82
CA ALA A 9 -0.53 6.81 3.85
C ALA A 9 -1.03 6.54 2.43
N ILE A 10 -1.78 5.46 2.24
CA ILE A 10 -2.33 5.04 0.95
C ILE A 10 -3.84 4.89 1.11
N TYR A 11 -4.61 5.64 0.33
CA TYR A 11 -6.07 5.55 0.30
C TYR A 11 -6.53 4.99 -1.04
N TYR A 12 -7.30 3.91 -1.00
CA TYR A 12 -7.72 3.16 -2.19
C TYR A 12 -9.12 3.57 -2.69
N LEU A 13 -9.28 3.56 -4.02
CA LEU A 13 -10.46 4.08 -4.72
C LEU A 13 -10.99 3.04 -5.74
N ASN A 14 -10.98 1.76 -5.39
CA ASN A 14 -11.31 0.66 -6.33
C ASN A 14 -12.61 -0.07 -5.93
N PRO A 15 -13.80 0.48 -6.25
CA PRO A 15 -15.09 -0.07 -5.79
C PRO A 15 -15.47 -1.38 -6.48
N ARG A 16 -14.79 -1.72 -7.59
CA ARG A 16 -15.03 -2.94 -8.38
C ARG A 16 -13.92 -3.97 -8.23
N TRP A 17 -13.00 -3.78 -7.28
CA TRP A 17 -11.94 -4.74 -7.05
C TRP A 17 -12.52 -6.09 -6.59
N GLN A 18 -11.98 -7.19 -7.11
CA GLN A 18 -12.35 -8.55 -6.76
C GLN A 18 -11.09 -9.41 -6.62
N TYR A 19 -11.22 -10.51 -5.88
CA TYR A 19 -10.14 -11.47 -5.72
C TYR A 19 -9.65 -11.96 -7.09
N GLY A 20 -8.33 -11.90 -7.32
CA GLY A 20 -7.69 -12.27 -8.58
C GLY A 20 -7.39 -11.11 -9.54
N HIS A 21 -7.91 -9.91 -9.31
CA HIS A 21 -7.52 -8.72 -10.10
C HIS A 21 -6.04 -8.32 -9.84
N GLY A 22 -5.50 -8.70 -8.69
CA GLY A 22 -4.15 -8.36 -8.25
C GLY A 22 -4.09 -6.95 -7.65
N GLY A 23 -2.88 -6.38 -7.63
CA GLY A 23 -2.64 -5.03 -7.13
C GLY A 23 -2.64 -4.90 -5.61
N GLU A 24 -2.62 -6.01 -4.88
CA GLU A 24 -2.45 -6.02 -3.44
C GLU A 24 -1.15 -5.31 -3.04
N LEU A 25 -1.19 -4.65 -1.89
CA LEU A 25 0.03 -4.23 -1.21
C LEU A 25 0.57 -5.43 -0.43
N ALA A 26 1.67 -6.01 -0.92
CA ALA A 26 2.44 -7.00 -0.19
C ALA A 26 3.27 -6.29 0.87
N VAL A 27 3.15 -6.73 2.12
CA VAL A 27 3.92 -6.27 3.26
C VAL A 27 4.73 -7.45 3.78
N TYR A 28 6.05 -7.31 3.78
CA TYR A 28 6.97 -8.35 4.22
C TYR A 28 7.27 -8.16 5.70
N LEU A 29 6.82 -9.11 6.51
CA LEU A 29 7.05 -9.15 7.95
C LEU A 29 8.07 -10.24 8.28
N GLU A 30 8.65 -10.20 9.48
CA GLU A 30 9.58 -11.24 9.90
C GLU A 30 8.88 -12.61 9.94
N GLY A 31 9.21 -13.47 8.95
CA GLY A 31 8.67 -14.82 8.84
C GLY A 31 7.26 -14.93 8.27
N SER A 32 6.67 -13.84 7.76
CA SER A 32 5.35 -13.89 7.10
C SER A 32 5.16 -12.78 6.08
N GLU A 33 4.16 -12.94 5.22
CA GLU A 33 3.74 -11.93 4.26
C GLU A 33 2.26 -11.63 4.45
N LEU A 34 1.91 -10.34 4.43
CA LEU A 34 0.53 -9.88 4.47
C LEU A 34 0.20 -9.21 3.14
N HIS A 35 -0.89 -9.64 2.51
CA HIS A 35 -1.41 -9.02 1.29
C HIS A 35 -2.66 -8.20 1.63
N LEU A 36 -2.61 -6.90 1.36
CA LEU A 36 -3.74 -6.01 1.57
C LEU A 36 -4.40 -5.69 0.23
N GLU A 37 -5.67 -6.07 0.09
CA GLU A 37 -6.45 -5.77 -1.10
C GLU A 37 -6.64 -4.25 -1.24
N PRO A 38 -6.53 -3.69 -2.46
CA PRO A 38 -6.70 -2.26 -2.69
C PRO A 38 -8.19 -1.88 -2.80
N VAL A 39 -9.06 -2.38 -1.92
CA VAL A 39 -10.52 -2.10 -1.98
C VAL A 39 -10.84 -0.63 -1.68
N SER A 40 -11.90 -0.10 -2.29
CA SER A 40 -12.33 1.29 -2.07
C SER A 40 -12.56 1.62 -0.59
N ASP A 41 -12.31 2.87 -0.22
CA ASP A 41 -12.49 3.42 1.14
C ASP A 41 -11.57 2.79 2.20
N ARG A 42 -10.49 2.11 1.76
CA ARG A 42 -9.44 1.60 2.64
C ARG A 42 -8.29 2.60 2.72
N LEU A 43 -8.01 3.07 3.93
CA LEU A 43 -6.79 3.80 4.28
C LEU A 43 -5.78 2.86 4.94
N VAL A 44 -4.58 2.78 4.39
CA VAL A 44 -3.43 2.07 4.96
C VAL A 44 -2.38 3.09 5.37
N VAL A 45 -1.93 3.04 6.63
CA VAL A 45 -0.89 3.94 7.15
C VAL A 45 0.20 3.11 7.82
N PHE A 46 1.46 3.41 7.50
CA PHE A 46 2.59 2.68 8.07
C PHE A 46 3.87 3.51 8.13
N PHE A 47 4.80 3.09 9.01
CA PHE A 47 6.13 3.69 9.10
C PHE A 47 7.01 3.26 7.93
N ALA A 48 7.48 4.24 7.16
CA ALA A 48 8.19 3.98 5.92
C ALA A 48 9.56 3.30 6.10
N GLU A 49 10.17 3.45 7.27
CA GLU A 49 11.48 2.85 7.61
C GLU A 49 11.36 1.42 8.17
N GLN A 50 10.16 1.00 8.59
CA GLN A 50 9.96 -0.26 9.31
C GLN A 50 9.33 -1.35 8.46
N LEU A 51 8.67 -0.99 7.37
CA LEU A 51 7.86 -1.91 6.59
C LEU A 51 8.30 -1.93 5.14
N GLU A 52 9.00 -3.01 4.78
CA GLU A 52 9.25 -3.36 3.40
C GLU A 52 7.93 -3.80 2.75
N HIS A 53 7.63 -3.21 1.60
CA HIS A 53 6.37 -3.43 0.91
C HIS A 53 6.54 -3.31 -0.60
N ALA A 54 5.73 -4.04 -1.34
CA ALA A 54 5.66 -3.99 -2.79
C ALA A 54 4.20 -3.97 -3.25
N VAL A 55 3.95 -3.36 -4.40
CA VAL A 55 2.65 -3.50 -5.07
C VAL A 55 2.74 -4.68 -6.01
N LEU A 56 1.90 -5.70 -5.79
CA LEU A 56 1.86 -6.87 -6.66
C LEU A 56 1.31 -6.49 -8.05
N PRO A 57 1.62 -7.29 -9.10
CA PRO A 57 1.06 -7.08 -10.43
C PRO A 57 -0.46 -7.00 -10.39
N ASN A 58 -1.02 -6.19 -11.28
CA ASN A 58 -2.44 -5.90 -11.35
C ASN A 58 -2.89 -5.97 -12.81
N GLN A 59 -4.08 -6.50 -13.05
CA GLN A 59 -4.63 -6.72 -14.40
C GLN A 59 -5.74 -5.74 -14.76
N GLU A 60 -6.25 -4.99 -13.78
CA GLU A 60 -7.39 -4.07 -13.93
C GLU A 60 -6.99 -2.61 -13.64
N GLU A 61 -7.92 -1.66 -13.66
CA GLU A 61 -7.62 -0.30 -13.18
C GLU A 61 -7.43 -0.29 -11.65
N ARG A 62 -6.34 0.33 -11.18
CA ARG A 62 -6.02 0.48 -9.75
C ARG A 62 -5.67 1.91 -9.39
N LEU A 63 -6.57 2.56 -8.67
CA LEU A 63 -6.47 3.91 -8.18
C LEU A 63 -6.08 3.93 -6.70
N ALA A 64 -5.11 4.78 -6.37
CA ALA A 64 -4.69 5.05 -5.01
C ALA A 64 -4.22 6.51 -4.88
N LEU A 65 -4.57 7.16 -3.76
CA LEU A 65 -3.97 8.40 -3.33
C LEU A 65 -2.88 8.06 -2.32
N THR A 66 -1.64 8.45 -2.60
CA THR A 66 -0.50 8.23 -1.69
C THR A 66 0.00 9.57 -1.14
N ALA A 67 0.12 9.66 0.17
CA ALA A 67 0.70 10.79 0.88
C ALA A 67 1.90 10.33 1.72
N TRP A 68 2.94 11.17 1.76
CA TRP A 68 4.14 10.93 2.57
C TRP A 68 4.31 12.04 3.59
N PHE A 69 4.53 11.63 4.84
CA PHE A 69 4.81 12.56 5.92
C PHE A 69 6.30 12.50 6.21
N HIS A 70 6.94 13.66 6.13
CA HIS A 70 8.36 13.80 6.40
C HIS A 70 8.57 14.30 7.83
N ALA A 71 9.59 13.80 8.50
CA ALA A 71 10.07 14.45 9.71
C ALA A 71 10.57 15.86 9.35
N PRO A 72 10.41 16.84 10.28
CA PRO A 72 10.97 18.16 10.12
C PRO A 72 12.49 18.13 9.93
#